data_AF-A0A5N6UP74-F1
#
_entry.id   AF-A0A5N6UP74-F1
#
_cell.length_a   1.000
_cell.length_b   1.000
_cell.length_c   1.000
_cell.angle_alpha   90.00
_cell.angle_beta   90.00
_cell.angle_gamma   90.00
#
_symmetry.space_group_name_H-M   'P 1'
#
loop_
_entity.id
_entity.type
_entity.pdbx_description
1 polymer ?
#
loop_
_entity_poly.entity_id
_entity_poly.type
_entity_poly.pdbx_seq_one_letter_code
_entity_poly.pdbx_strand_id
1 'polypeptide(L)'
;MPNPFLHGGALRGAYPTIRDEWVAGLKLEPEPANNCVYPHVILGVSQSYDGHEGQMLFGELASIITAMYNRAHQPEVPNEDQESLFNTPEEITQYKLQFPKEMNFPVIVLSFLGPQHGRIFHGQMEDGELIIRQSRLYSFEHKESAPFDLFASIALSKPSRNM
;
A
#
# COMPACT_ATOMS: atom_id res chain seq x y z
N MET A 1 15.61 -6.78 4.23
CA MET A 1 14.69 -5.95 5.05
C MET A 1 13.46 -6.80 5.24
N PRO A 2 13.00 -7.03 6.49
CA PRO A 2 11.90 -7.95 6.72
C PRO A 2 10.70 -7.49 5.90
N ASN A 3 10.02 -8.43 5.27
CA ASN A 3 8.82 -8.11 4.52
C ASN A 3 7.85 -7.40 5.47
N PRO A 4 7.41 -6.16 5.18
CA PRO A 4 6.51 -5.42 6.07
C PRO A 4 5.19 -6.18 6.34
N PHE A 5 4.87 -7.20 5.54
CA PHE A 5 3.63 -7.96 5.61
C PHE A 5 3.73 -9.29 6.39
N LEU A 6 4.78 -9.48 7.22
CA LEU A 6 4.93 -10.67 8.08
C LEU A 6 3.73 -10.90 9.02
N HIS A 7 2.99 -9.83 9.38
CA HIS A 7 1.89 -9.90 10.36
C HIS A 7 0.51 -10.28 9.82
N GLY A 8 0.32 -10.49 8.52
CA GLY A 8 -1.01 -10.92 8.08
C GLY A 8 -1.26 -10.85 6.59
N GLY A 9 -1.27 -12.04 5.99
CA GLY A 9 -2.00 -12.34 4.75
C GLY A 9 -1.45 -11.66 3.50
N ALA A 10 -1.69 -12.28 2.34
CA ALA A 10 -1.74 -11.50 1.12
C ALA A 10 -2.67 -10.31 1.39
N LEU A 11 -2.26 -9.07 1.08
CA LEU A 11 -3.13 -7.89 1.04
C LEU A 11 -4.23 -8.18 0.00
N ARG A 12 -5.20 -8.99 0.38
CA ARG A 12 -6.20 -9.62 -0.45
C ARG A 12 -7.38 -9.91 0.45
N GLY A 13 -8.57 -9.62 -0.06
CA GLY A 13 -9.81 -9.93 0.64
C GLY A 13 -10.90 -10.23 -0.37
N ALA A 14 -11.82 -11.09 0.03
CA ALA A 14 -13.01 -11.38 -0.76
C ALA A 14 -14.12 -10.41 -0.38
N TYR A 15 -14.89 -10.00 -1.39
CA TYR A 15 -16.24 -9.52 -1.21
C TYR A 15 -17.16 -10.71 -0.86
N PRO A 16 -18.46 -10.50 -0.53
CA PRO A 16 -19.36 -11.60 -0.14
C PRO A 16 -19.43 -12.79 -1.12
N THR A 17 -18.95 -12.61 -2.35
CA THR A 17 -18.81 -13.62 -3.40
C THR A 17 -17.34 -14.06 -3.53
N ILE A 18 -17.08 -15.37 -3.50
CA ILE A 18 -15.72 -15.99 -3.61
C ILE A 18 -14.96 -15.61 -4.89
N ARG A 19 -15.65 -15.10 -5.92
CA ARG A 19 -15.08 -14.71 -7.21
C ARG A 19 -14.69 -13.24 -7.29
N ASP A 20 -15.10 -12.43 -6.32
CA ASP A 20 -14.85 -10.99 -6.31
C ASP A 20 -13.89 -10.68 -5.17
N GLU A 21 -12.67 -10.29 -5.53
CA GLU A 21 -11.62 -9.99 -4.58
C GLU A 21 -10.89 -8.72 -4.96
N TRP A 22 -10.33 -8.08 -3.95
CA TRP A 22 -9.30 -7.08 -4.13
C TRP A 22 -7.96 -7.72 -3.83
N VAL A 23 -6.92 -7.32 -4.57
CA VAL A 23 -5.55 -7.81 -4.39
C VAL A 23 -4.58 -6.65 -4.51
N ALA A 24 -3.67 -6.49 -3.54
CA ALA A 24 -2.51 -5.63 -3.66
C ALA A 24 -1.35 -6.43 -4.28
N GLY A 25 -1.22 -6.34 -5.61
CA GLY A 25 -0.20 -7.05 -6.38
C GLY A 25 1.16 -6.36 -6.37
N LEU A 26 1.18 -5.03 -6.31
CA LEU A 26 2.41 -4.23 -6.24
C LEU A 26 2.62 -3.74 -4.81
N LYS A 27 3.84 -3.90 -4.30
CA LYS A 27 4.26 -3.45 -2.97
C LYS A 27 5.67 -2.88 -3.11
N LEU A 28 5.81 -1.57 -2.92
CA LEU A 28 7.08 -0.87 -3.09
C LEU A 28 7.41 -0.09 -1.83
N GLU A 29 8.70 -0.03 -1.54
CA GLU A 29 9.27 0.71 -0.44
C GLU A 29 10.31 1.68 -0.99
N PRO A 30 10.47 2.87 -0.40
CA PRO A 30 11.55 3.76 -0.78
C PRO A 30 12.91 3.09 -0.58
N GLU A 31 13.81 3.31 -1.53
CA GLU A 31 15.20 2.88 -1.38
C GLU A 31 15.80 3.53 -0.12
N PRO A 32 16.46 2.74 0.75
CA PRO A 32 17.14 3.30 1.90
C PRO A 32 18.18 4.33 1.48
N ALA A 33 18.17 5.50 2.12
CA ALA A 33 19.18 6.53 1.91
C ALA A 33 19.93 6.77 3.22
N ASN A 34 21.26 6.83 3.16
CA ASN A 34 22.12 7.04 4.34
C ASN A 34 21.84 6.07 5.50
N ASN A 35 21.57 4.79 5.19
CA ASN A 35 21.15 3.75 6.15
C ASN A 35 19.82 4.03 6.89
N CYS A 36 19.02 4.99 6.43
CA CYS A 36 17.68 5.21 6.95
C CYS A 36 16.66 4.40 6.17
N VAL A 37 15.85 3.63 6.89
CA VAL A 37 14.64 3.00 6.37
C VAL A 37 13.47 3.95 6.63
N TYR A 38 12.56 4.07 5.66
CA TYR A 38 11.43 4.99 5.73
C TYR A 38 10.12 4.27 6.04
N PRO A 39 9.19 4.85 6.80
CA PRO A 39 7.91 4.21 7.12
C PRO A 39 6.92 4.21 5.94
N HIS A 40 7.28 4.79 4.80
CA HIS A 40 6.40 4.96 3.66
C HIS A 40 6.27 3.66 2.87
N VAL A 41 5.07 3.37 2.37
CA VAL A 41 4.82 2.24 1.48
C VAL A 41 3.92 2.64 0.31
N ILE A 42 4.16 2.07 -0.87
CA ILE A 42 3.31 2.24 -2.05
C ILE A 42 2.70 0.89 -2.40
N LEU A 43 1.40 0.86 -2.62
CA LEU A 43 0.64 -0.32 -3.03
C LEU A 43 -0.01 -0.12 -4.38
N GLY A 44 -0.07 -1.17 -5.18
CA GLY A 44 -0.97 -1.25 -6.34
C GLY A 44 -2.07 -2.26 -6.05
N VAL A 45 -3.31 -1.78 -5.99
CA VAL A 45 -4.50 -2.56 -5.61
C VAL A 45 -5.39 -2.68 -6.83
N SER A 46 -5.79 -3.89 -7.19
CA SER A 46 -6.72 -4.16 -8.28
C SER A 46 -7.98 -4.85 -7.79
N GLN A 47 -9.13 -4.48 -8.34
CA GLN A 47 -10.42 -5.12 -8.09
C GLN A 47 -11.38 -4.91 -9.25
N SER A 48 -12.38 -5.78 -9.37
CA SER A 48 -13.32 -5.79 -10.51
C SER A 48 -14.48 -4.81 -10.41
N TYR A 49 -14.61 -4.08 -9.29
CA TYR A 49 -15.72 -3.16 -9.05
C TYR A 49 -15.51 -1.81 -9.73
N ASP A 50 -16.61 -1.20 -10.15
CA ASP A 50 -16.62 0.13 -10.74
C ASP A 50 -16.32 1.19 -9.68
N GLY A 51 -15.38 2.07 -10.03
CA GLY A 51 -15.08 3.25 -9.23
C GLY A 51 -16.06 4.37 -9.49
N HIS A 52 -16.43 5.09 -8.44
CA HIS A 52 -17.19 6.34 -8.55
C HIS A 52 -16.45 7.49 -7.87
N GLU A 53 -16.55 8.67 -8.48
CA GLU A 53 -16.00 9.89 -7.92
C GLU A 53 -16.58 10.17 -6.53
N GLY A 54 -15.72 10.62 -5.61
CA GLY A 54 -16.09 10.90 -4.22
C GLY A 54 -16.50 9.70 -3.36
N GLN A 55 -16.43 8.47 -3.89
CA GLN A 55 -16.71 7.24 -3.13
C GLN A 55 -15.45 6.40 -2.95
N MET A 56 -15.33 5.64 -1.87
CA MET A 56 -14.24 4.71 -1.64
C MET A 56 -14.77 3.29 -1.54
N LEU A 57 -14.13 2.34 -2.23
CA LEU A 57 -14.46 0.93 -2.14
C LEU A 57 -13.79 0.32 -0.91
N PHE A 58 -14.44 -0.71 -0.35
CA PHE A 58 -13.92 -1.41 0.82
C PHE A 58 -12.49 -1.93 0.62
N GLY A 59 -12.17 -2.53 -0.54
CA GLY A 59 -10.82 -3.01 -0.84
C GLY A 59 -9.74 -1.92 -0.82
N GLU A 60 -10.10 -0.68 -1.17
CA GLU A 60 -9.18 0.46 -1.11
C GLU A 60 -8.92 0.86 0.34
N LEU A 61 -9.98 1.04 1.14
CA LEU A 61 -9.86 1.37 2.56
C LEU A 61 -9.13 0.28 3.34
N ALA A 62 -9.53 -0.98 3.15
CA ALA A 62 -8.96 -2.13 3.83
C ALA A 62 -7.46 -2.25 3.53
N SER A 63 -7.05 -2.02 2.27
CA SER A 63 -5.63 -2.03 1.90
C SER A 63 -4.81 -0.97 2.63
N ILE A 64 -5.34 0.27 2.77
CA ILE A 64 -4.66 1.36 3.49
C ILE A 64 -4.48 0.98 4.96
N ILE A 65 -5.58 0.62 5.64
CA ILE A 65 -5.55 0.29 7.07
C ILE A 65 -4.62 -0.89 7.34
N THR A 66 -4.68 -1.93 6.50
CA THR A 66 -3.86 -3.14 6.67
C THR A 66 -2.39 -2.81 6.47
N ALA A 67 -2.05 -1.98 5.49
CA ALA A 67 -0.67 -1.55 5.24
C ALA A 67 -0.12 -0.71 6.40
N MET A 68 -0.90 0.24 6.91
CA MET A 68 -0.52 1.05 8.08
C MET A 68 -0.33 0.17 9.32
N TYR A 69 -1.26 -0.74 9.60
CA TYR A 69 -1.16 -1.66 10.72
C TYR A 69 0.10 -2.52 10.63
N ASN A 70 0.35 -3.12 9.46
CA ASN A 70 1.50 -3.97 9.23
C ASN A 70 2.82 -3.19 9.36
N ARG A 71 2.87 -1.96 8.82
CA ARG A 71 4.05 -1.10 8.92
C ARG A 71 4.33 -0.64 10.35
N ALA A 72 3.29 -0.34 11.12
CA ALA A 72 3.41 0.03 12.53
C ALA A 72 3.92 -1.11 13.42
N HIS A 73 3.54 -2.35 13.09
CA HIS A 73 3.95 -3.54 13.83
C HIS A 73 5.16 -4.25 13.21
N GLN A 74 5.83 -3.63 12.24
CA GLN A 74 6.94 -4.27 11.56
C GLN A 74 8.10 -4.52 12.54
N PRO A 75 8.58 -5.77 12.66
CA PRO A 75 9.76 -6.09 13.46
C PRO A 75 11.06 -5.65 12.76
N GLU A 76 12.07 -5.25 13.54
CA GLU A 76 13.45 -5.06 13.10
C GLU A 76 14.17 -6.41 13.17
N VAL A 77 14.26 -7.10 12.03
CA VAL A 77 14.79 -8.48 11.93
C VAL A 77 16.06 -8.50 11.08
N PRO A 78 17.16 -9.13 11.56
CA PRO A 78 18.35 -9.42 10.75
C PRO A 78 17.98 -10.17 9.46
N ASN A 79 18.71 -9.93 8.37
CA ASN A 79 18.38 -10.55 7.06
C ASN A 79 18.38 -12.09 7.09
N GLU A 80 19.22 -12.69 7.92
CA GLU A 80 19.34 -14.15 8.07
C GLU A 80 18.11 -14.82 8.73
N ASP A 81 17.37 -14.08 9.56
CA ASP A 81 16.19 -14.58 10.28
C ASP A 81 14.87 -14.24 9.56
N GLN A 82 14.90 -13.55 8.42
CA GLN A 82 13.67 -13.08 7.76
C GLN A 82 12.84 -14.22 7.17
N GLU A 83 13.48 -15.25 6.61
CA GLU A 83 12.78 -16.40 6.02
C GLU A 83 12.23 -17.36 7.07
N SER A 84 12.93 -17.53 8.20
CA SER A 84 12.48 -18.41 9.29
C SER A 84 11.18 -17.90 9.93
N LEU A 85 11.04 -16.57 10.07
CA LEU A 85 9.85 -15.94 10.64
C LEU A 85 8.56 -16.16 9.85
N PHE A 86 8.62 -16.50 8.56
CA PHE A 86 7.42 -16.91 7.82
C PHE A 86 6.85 -18.24 8.33
N ASN A 87 7.70 -19.10 8.90
CA ASN A 87 7.31 -20.40 9.43
C ASN A 87 6.99 -20.36 10.93
N THR A 88 7.47 -19.35 11.65
CA THR A 88 7.28 -19.17 13.10
C THR A 88 6.79 -17.74 13.43
N PRO A 89 5.58 -17.36 12.98
CA PRO A 89 5.07 -16.00 13.17
C PRO A 89 4.92 -15.58 14.66
N GLU A 90 4.83 -16.54 15.58
CA GLU A 90 4.78 -16.28 17.03
C GLU A 90 6.08 -15.66 17.56
N GLU A 91 7.22 -16.01 16.94
CA GLU A 91 8.54 -15.52 17.31
C GLU A 91 8.75 -14.06 16.95
N ILE A 92 7.92 -13.48 16.07
CA ILE A 92 8.01 -12.06 15.67
C ILE A 92 7.95 -11.13 16.89
N THR A 93 7.18 -11.50 17.92
CA THR A 93 6.98 -10.69 19.13
C THR A 93 8.25 -10.46 19.96
N GLN A 94 9.32 -11.23 19.71
CA GLN A 94 10.60 -11.07 20.40
C GLN A 94 11.45 -9.91 19.85
N TYR A 95 11.14 -9.42 18.64
CA TYR A 95 11.89 -8.36 18.00
C TYR A 95 11.33 -6.97 18.38
N LYS A 96 12.22 -5.99 18.41
CA LYS A 96 11.81 -4.58 18.52
C LYS A 96 11.13 -4.15 17.24
N LEU A 97 10.27 -3.14 17.32
CA LEU A 97 9.67 -2.55 16.13
C LEU A 97 10.72 -1.77 15.32
N GLN A 98 10.60 -1.82 13.99
CA GLN A 98 11.43 -1.06 13.05
C GLN A 98 11.19 0.45 13.19
N PHE A 99 9.97 0.86 13.57
CA PHE A 99 9.55 2.26 13.67
C PHE A 99 8.90 2.58 15.03
N PRO A 100 9.60 2.40 16.16
CA PRO A 100 8.99 2.44 17.49
C PRO A 100 8.55 3.85 17.94
N LYS A 101 8.94 4.89 17.20
CA LYS A 101 8.63 6.30 17.48
C LYS A 101 7.84 6.97 16.35
N GLU A 102 7.57 6.24 15.27
CA GLU A 102 6.81 6.78 14.15
C GLU A 102 5.32 6.77 14.49
N MET A 103 4.62 7.81 14.07
CA MET A 103 3.19 7.96 14.33
C MET A 103 2.39 8.10 13.04
N ASN A 104 3.01 8.50 11.92
CA ASN A 104 2.32 8.95 10.71
C ASN A 104 2.06 7.83 9.69
N PHE A 105 2.97 6.86 9.57
CA PHE A 105 2.90 5.70 8.66
C PHE A 105 2.25 5.96 7.28
N PRO A 106 2.87 6.77 6.40
CA PRO A 106 2.25 7.15 5.13
C PRO A 106 2.13 5.97 4.14
N VAL A 107 0.97 5.90 3.48
CA VAL A 107 0.64 4.88 2.48
C VAL A 107 0.11 5.56 1.22
N ILE A 108 0.69 5.21 0.06
CA ILE A 108 0.14 5.55 -1.24
C ILE A 108 -0.51 4.30 -1.84
N VAL A 109 -1.75 4.40 -2.32
CA VAL A 109 -2.43 3.32 -3.04
C VAL A 109 -2.73 3.77 -4.47
N LEU A 110 -2.17 3.04 -5.43
CA LEU A 110 -2.55 3.06 -6.83
C LEU A 110 -3.69 2.06 -7.01
N SER A 111 -4.93 2.54 -7.00
CA SER A 111 -6.13 1.72 -7.15
C SER A 111 -6.49 1.57 -8.62
N PHE A 112 -6.72 0.34 -9.06
CA PHE A 112 -7.13 -0.05 -10.40
C PHE A 112 -8.49 -0.78 -10.33
N LEU A 113 -9.46 -0.26 -11.08
CA LEU A 113 -10.88 -0.52 -10.93
C LEU A 113 -11.50 -0.92 -12.27
N GLY A 114 -12.63 -1.62 -12.21
CA GLY A 114 -13.45 -1.91 -13.38
C GLY A 114 -14.12 -0.66 -13.98
N PRO A 115 -14.51 -0.69 -15.27
CA PRO A 115 -14.00 -1.61 -16.29
C PRO A 115 -12.53 -1.34 -16.64
N GLN A 116 -12.09 -0.07 -16.72
CA GLN A 116 -10.67 0.33 -16.87
C GLN A 116 -10.44 1.73 -16.27
N HIS A 117 -10.50 1.84 -14.95
CA HIS A 117 -10.26 3.09 -14.25
C HIS A 117 -9.16 2.96 -13.21
N GLY A 118 -8.64 4.09 -12.74
CA GLY A 118 -7.76 4.10 -11.59
C GLY A 118 -7.72 5.42 -10.88
N ARG A 119 -7.26 5.41 -9.63
CA ARG A 119 -7.09 6.60 -8.81
C ARG A 119 -6.00 6.40 -7.78
N ILE A 120 -5.57 7.49 -7.19
CA ILE A 120 -4.50 7.51 -6.21
C ILE A 120 -5.09 7.91 -4.86
N PHE A 121 -4.74 7.15 -3.83
CA PHE A 121 -4.96 7.53 -2.45
C PHE A 121 -3.64 7.81 -1.75
N HIS A 122 -3.68 8.76 -0.82
CA HIS A 122 -2.63 8.99 0.15
C HIS A 122 -3.26 8.95 1.55
N GLY A 123 -2.94 7.92 2.32
CA GLY A 123 -3.36 7.73 3.71
C GLY A 123 -2.20 7.98 4.67
N GLN A 124 -2.45 8.67 5.78
CA GLN A 124 -1.50 8.77 6.88
C GLN A 124 -2.23 9.15 8.17
N MET A 125 -1.61 8.91 9.32
CA MET A 125 -2.09 9.49 10.57
C MET A 125 -1.62 10.94 10.68
N GLU A 126 -2.52 11.84 11.08
CA GLU A 126 -2.24 13.22 11.48
C GLU A 126 -3.00 13.47 12.79
N ASP A 127 -2.31 13.90 13.85
CA ASP A 127 -2.91 14.24 15.16
C ASP A 127 -3.85 13.16 15.76
N GLY A 128 -3.55 11.89 15.50
CA GLY A 128 -4.34 10.75 15.99
C GLY A 128 -5.53 10.38 15.10
N GLU A 129 -5.73 11.07 13.99
CA GLU A 129 -6.76 10.79 13.00
C GLU A 129 -6.17 10.20 11.72
N LEU A 130 -6.88 9.28 11.09
CA LEU A 130 -6.52 8.77 9.78
C LEU A 130 -7.02 9.74 8.69
N ILE A 131 -6.08 10.43 8.04
CA ILE A 131 -6.38 11.33 6.92
C ILE A 131 -6.17 10.58 5.61
N ILE A 132 -7.23 10.46 4.82
CA ILE A 132 -7.17 9.88 3.47
C ILE A 132 -7.49 10.94 2.44
N ARG A 133 -6.53 11.20 1.56
CA ARG A 133 -6.68 12.09 0.41
C ARG A 133 -6.86 11.26 -0.84
N GLN A 134 -7.82 11.62 -1.68
CA GLN A 134 -8.15 10.91 -2.92
C GLN A 134 -7.94 11.85 -4.12
N SER A 135 -7.37 11.33 -5.20
CA SER A 135 -7.36 12.02 -6.50
C SER A 135 -8.72 11.93 -7.20
N ARG A 136 -8.86 12.60 -8.35
CA ARG A 136 -9.90 12.24 -9.32
C ARG A 136 -9.75 10.79 -9.78
N LEU A 137 -10.83 10.22 -10.30
CA LEU A 137 -10.87 8.98 -11.05
C LEU A 137 -10.35 9.24 -12.47
N TYR A 138 -9.40 8.44 -12.90
CA TYR A 138 -8.80 8.49 -14.22
C TYR A 138 -9.30 7.33 -15.06
N SER A 139 -9.58 7.59 -16.34
CA SER A 139 -9.87 6.54 -17.31
C SER A 139 -8.57 6.00 -17.90
N PHE A 140 -8.51 4.67 -18.03
CA PHE A 140 -7.49 3.91 -18.74
C PHE A 140 -8.04 3.23 -19.99
N GLU A 141 -9.29 3.52 -20.38
CA GLU A 141 -9.99 2.92 -21.53
C GLU A 141 -9.29 3.21 -22.87
N HIS A 142 -8.65 4.38 -22.96
CA HIS A 142 -7.92 4.83 -24.15
C HIS A 142 -6.48 5.18 -23.78
N LYS A 143 -5.53 4.58 -24.52
CA LYS A 143 -4.10 4.72 -24.26
C LYS A 143 -3.63 6.17 -24.35
N GLU A 144 -4.25 6.96 -25.23
CA GLU A 144 -3.90 8.35 -25.51
C GLU A 144 -4.21 9.29 -24.35
N SER A 145 -5.24 8.97 -23.55
CA SER A 145 -5.67 9.76 -22.40
C SER A 145 -5.30 9.13 -21.05
N ALA A 146 -4.90 7.86 -21.05
CA ALA A 146 -4.56 7.11 -19.85
C ALA A 146 -3.33 7.74 -19.15
N PRO A 147 -3.40 8.02 -17.84
CA PRO A 147 -2.36 8.72 -17.11
C PRO A 147 -1.20 7.79 -16.70
N PHE A 148 -0.69 6.97 -17.62
CA PHE A 148 0.36 5.99 -17.33
C PHE A 148 1.60 6.64 -16.73
N ASP A 149 2.05 7.77 -17.28
CA ASP A 149 3.22 8.48 -16.78
C ASP A 149 3.04 8.97 -15.34
N LEU A 150 1.85 9.44 -14.98
CA LEU A 150 1.53 9.86 -13.61
C LEU A 150 1.64 8.66 -12.65
N PHE A 151 0.96 7.56 -12.95
CA PHE A 151 0.96 6.38 -12.08
C PHE A 151 2.35 5.74 -11.99
N ALA A 152 3.09 5.68 -13.09
CA ALA A 152 4.46 5.17 -13.12
C ALA A 152 5.42 6.08 -12.35
N SER A 153 5.28 7.41 -12.47
CA SER A 153 6.12 8.38 -11.75
C SER A 153 6.00 8.21 -10.23
N ILE A 154 4.78 7.99 -9.75
CA ILE A 154 4.49 7.73 -8.34
C ILE A 154 5.05 6.37 -7.93
N ALA A 155 4.74 5.31 -8.69
CA ALA A 155 5.24 3.96 -8.38
C ALA A 155 6.78 3.93 -8.29
N LEU A 156 7.46 4.67 -9.16
CA LEU A 156 8.93 4.71 -9.20
C LEU A 156 9.54 5.72 -8.22
N SER A 157 8.73 6.43 -7.42
CA SER A 157 9.18 7.57 -6.59
C SER A 157 10.00 8.60 -7.40
N LYS A 158 9.67 8.77 -8.68
CA LYS A 158 10.37 9.65 -9.62
C LYS A 158 9.38 10.71 -10.11
N PRO A 159 9.32 11.89 -9.49
CA PRO A 159 8.40 12.94 -9.93
C PRO A 159 8.64 13.25 -11.40
N SER A 160 7.58 13.23 -12.20
CA SER A 160 7.62 13.65 -13.59
C SER A 160 8.01 15.12 -13.63
N ARG A 161 9.01 15.45 -14.46
CA ARG A 161 9.62 16.80 -14.52
C ARG A 161 8.68 17.91 -15.02
N ASN A 162 7.47 17.57 -15.46
CA ASN A 162 6.53 18.51 -16.05
C ASN A 162 5.20 18.42 -15.31
N MET A 163 4.88 19.48 -14.56
CA MET A 163 3.56 19.81 -14.03
C MET A 163 3.18 21.18 -14.58
#